data_AF-A0A431PSF4-F1
#
_entry.id   AF-A0A431PSF4-F1
#
_cell.length_a   1.000
_cell.length_b   1.000
_cell.length_c   1.000
_cell.angle_alpha   90.00
_cell.angle_beta   90.00
_cell.angle_gamma   90.00
#
_symmetry.space_group_name_H-M   'P 1'
#
loop_
_entity.id
_entity.type
_entity.pdbx_description
1 polymer ?
#
loop_
_entity_poly.entity_id
_entity_poly.type
_entity_poly.pdbx_seq_one_letter_code
_entity_poly.pdbx_strand_id
1 'polypeptide(L)'
;MTYCCGILVRDGLVLVADTRTNAGLDNIATFRKLHIFESPGERALLLATAGNLSVTQGVVNFLSEGFENPETGEIENAMTAPSMLQAAQLVGRAVRRARMEVYSSAEQSAGVSFDVSLLLGGQIAGGAPRLFMIYTAGNCIECTPDTNYLQIGEHKYGKPILDRAVNYDSDLYDALKIGLISMDSTIRSNLSVGMPIDIALLRRDALQLEVSTRIDAGDAYFRDLRESWSKALRAAHMAIPAPPYRGRAT
;
A
#
# COMPACT_ATOMS: atom_id res chain seq x y z
N MET A 1 1.66 0.07 13.16
CA MET A 1 1.17 -1.33 13.02
C MET A 1 0.52 -1.53 11.65
N THR A 2 1.26 -1.29 10.57
CA THR A 2 0.79 -1.46 9.19
C THR A 2 1.99 -1.30 8.25
N TYR A 3 2.08 -2.04 7.16
CA TYR A 3 2.92 -1.71 6.02
C TYR A 3 2.17 -2.03 4.72
N CYS A 4 2.06 -1.03 3.83
CA CYS A 4 1.63 -1.24 2.45
C CYS A 4 2.60 -0.56 1.48
N CYS A 5 2.70 -1.12 0.28
CA CYS A 5 3.52 -0.61 -0.81
C CYS A 5 2.76 -0.71 -2.13
N GLY A 6 2.82 0.36 -2.92
CA GLY A 6 2.37 0.39 -4.31
C GLY A 6 3.57 0.63 -5.22
N ILE A 7 3.69 -0.14 -6.30
CA ILE A 7 4.77 -0.04 -7.29
C ILE A 7 4.14 0.13 -8.66
N LEU A 8 4.45 1.24 -9.32
CA LEU A 8 4.03 1.57 -10.67
C LEU A 8 5.21 1.34 -11.63
N VAL A 9 5.01 0.50 -12.63
CA VAL A 9 5.97 0.29 -13.71
C VAL A 9 5.31 0.59 -15.05
N ARG A 10 6.07 0.56 -16.14
CA ARG A 10 5.57 0.75 -17.49
C ARG A 10 4.38 -0.17 -17.77
N ASP A 11 4.48 -1.44 -17.42
CA ASP A 11 3.51 -2.46 -17.81
C ASP A 11 2.31 -2.58 -16.87
N GLY A 12 2.29 -1.85 -15.75
CA GLY A 12 1.18 -1.95 -14.80
C GLY A 12 1.51 -1.48 -13.39
N LEU A 13 0.71 -1.98 -12.46
CA LEU A 13 0.69 -1.58 -11.07
C LEU A 13 0.63 -2.81 -10.17
N VAL A 14 1.39 -2.78 -9.08
CA VAL A 14 1.35 -3.78 -8.01
C VAL A 14 1.04 -3.10 -6.68
N LEU A 15 0.14 -3.67 -5.88
CA LEU A 15 -0.04 -3.31 -4.47
C LEU A 15 0.17 -4.53 -3.57
N VAL A 16 0.83 -4.31 -2.44
CA VAL A 16 1.09 -5.31 -1.40
C VAL A 16 0.74 -4.68 -0.05
N ALA A 17 -0.06 -5.37 0.76
CA ALA A 17 -0.50 -4.87 2.07
C ALA A 17 -0.47 -5.97 3.14
N ASP A 18 0.13 -5.68 4.28
CA ASP A 18 0.02 -6.54 5.46
C ASP A 18 -1.38 -6.42 6.10
N THR A 19 -1.70 -7.30 7.05
CA THR A 19 -3.05 -7.33 7.67
C THR A 19 -3.05 -7.17 9.19
N ARG A 20 -1.87 -7.15 9.84
CA ARG A 20 -1.78 -6.93 11.28
C ARG A 20 -2.16 -5.49 11.63
N THR A 21 -3.06 -5.31 12.58
CA THR A 21 -3.63 -4.00 12.90
C THR A 21 -3.76 -3.82 14.41
N ASN A 22 -3.52 -2.60 14.89
CA ASN A 22 -3.87 -2.19 16.24
C ASN A 22 -5.35 -1.78 16.29
N ALA A 23 -6.17 -2.53 17.01
CA ALA A 23 -7.60 -2.25 17.19
C ALA A 23 -7.93 -1.68 18.58
N GLY A 24 -6.93 -1.35 19.40
CA GLY A 24 -7.10 -0.81 20.74
C GLY A 24 -5.99 -1.27 21.70
N LEU A 25 -6.05 -0.82 22.95
CA LEU A 25 -5.13 -1.27 23.99
C LEU A 25 -5.17 -2.81 24.08
N ASP A 26 -4.01 -3.44 23.91
CA ASP A 26 -3.82 -4.90 23.90
C ASP A 26 -4.65 -5.70 22.89
N ASN A 27 -5.16 -5.03 21.84
CA ASN A 27 -5.96 -5.68 20.81
C ASN A 27 -5.24 -5.64 19.45
N ILE A 28 -4.45 -6.68 19.18
CA ILE A 28 -3.82 -6.91 17.86
C ILE A 28 -4.65 -7.94 17.11
N ALA A 29 -5.15 -7.54 15.94
CA ALA A 29 -6.02 -8.38 15.12
C ALA A 29 -5.66 -8.28 13.64
N THR A 30 -6.35 -9.09 12.83
CA THR A 30 -6.17 -9.17 11.39
C THR A 30 -7.30 -8.42 10.68
N PHE A 31 -6.98 -7.32 10.00
CA PHE A 31 -7.91 -6.57 9.16
C PHE A 31 -7.34 -6.43 7.76
N ARG A 32 -8.17 -6.65 6.74
CA ARG A 32 -7.82 -6.39 5.34
C ARG A 32 -7.52 -4.90 5.18
N LYS A 33 -6.40 -4.58 4.53
CA LYS A 33 -5.97 -3.21 4.25
C LYS A 33 -5.94 -2.86 2.77
N LEU A 34 -6.07 -3.85 1.89
CA LEU A 34 -6.14 -3.68 0.44
C LEU A 34 -7.59 -3.93 -0.01
N HIS A 35 -8.23 -2.90 -0.55
CA HIS A 35 -9.62 -2.92 -0.99
C HIS A 35 -9.68 -2.71 -2.50
N ILE A 36 -10.62 -3.40 -3.16
CA ILE A 36 -10.73 -3.46 -4.62
C ILE A 36 -12.11 -2.92 -5.02
N PHE A 37 -12.12 -2.00 -5.97
CA PHE A 37 -13.33 -1.50 -6.63
C PHE A 37 -13.15 -1.69 -8.13
N GLU A 38 -13.87 -2.66 -8.70
CA GLU A 38 -13.64 -3.13 -10.08
C GLU A 38 -14.95 -3.21 -10.86
N SER A 39 -14.89 -2.74 -12.11
CA SER A 39 -15.89 -2.94 -13.15
C SER A 39 -15.13 -3.39 -14.40
N PRO A 40 -15.06 -4.70 -14.69
CA PRO A 40 -14.22 -5.23 -15.76
C PRO A 40 -14.49 -4.55 -17.11
N GLY A 41 -13.41 -4.12 -17.77
CA GLY A 41 -13.49 -3.39 -19.04
C GLY A 41 -13.75 -1.89 -18.90
N GLU A 42 -14.00 -1.39 -17.69
CA GLU A 42 -14.22 0.04 -17.41
C GLU A 42 -13.18 0.59 -16.43
N ARG A 43 -13.00 -0.05 -15.27
CA ARG A 43 -12.08 0.42 -14.22
C ARG A 43 -11.63 -0.69 -13.28
N ALA A 44 -10.43 -0.52 -12.74
CA ALA A 44 -9.94 -1.28 -11.59
C ALA A 44 -9.21 -0.31 -10.65
N LEU A 45 -9.74 -0.12 -9.44
CA LEU A 45 -9.19 0.73 -8.40
C LEU A 45 -8.80 -0.11 -7.17
N LEU A 46 -7.62 0.20 -6.63
CA LEU A 46 -7.00 -0.47 -5.50
C LEU A 46 -6.71 0.58 -4.43
N LEU A 47 -7.23 0.36 -3.22
CA LEU A 47 -7.02 1.24 -2.07
C LEU A 47 -6.30 0.50 -0.96
N ALA A 48 -5.07 0.90 -0.65
CA ALA A 48 -4.36 0.44 0.55
C ALA A 48 -4.48 1.45 1.69
N THR A 49 -4.73 0.97 2.92
CA THR A 49 -5.00 1.79 4.09
C THR A 49 -3.95 1.62 5.19
N ALA A 50 -3.61 2.70 5.89
CA ALA A 50 -2.76 2.67 7.08
C ALA A 50 -3.15 3.81 8.04
N GLY A 51 -2.97 3.57 9.34
CA GLY A 51 -3.25 4.55 10.40
C GLY A 51 -4.44 4.13 11.26
N ASN A 52 -5.24 5.11 11.69
CA ASN A 52 -6.40 4.88 12.56
C ASN A 52 -7.47 4.00 11.86
N LEU A 53 -7.76 2.84 12.44
CA LEU A 53 -8.66 1.84 11.85
C LEU A 53 -10.07 2.39 11.60
N SER A 54 -10.64 3.10 12.57
CA SER A 54 -11.99 3.66 12.48
C SER A 54 -12.11 4.64 11.31
N VAL A 55 -11.14 5.55 11.17
CA VAL A 55 -11.09 6.50 10.05
C VAL A 55 -10.94 5.76 8.71
N THR A 56 -10.02 4.79 8.62
CA THR A 56 -9.81 4.04 7.36
C THR A 56 -11.04 3.22 6.95
N GLN A 57 -11.75 2.63 7.90
CA GLN A 57 -13.01 1.92 7.63
C GLN A 57 -14.11 2.87 7.17
N GLY A 58 -14.22 4.05 7.79
CA GLY A 58 -15.13 5.10 7.33
C GLY A 58 -14.85 5.51 5.88
N VAL A 59 -13.57 5.71 5.52
CA VAL A 59 -13.19 6.00 4.13
C VAL A 59 -13.62 4.89 3.17
N VAL A 60 -13.38 3.63 3.52
CA VAL A 60 -13.78 2.48 2.67
C VAL A 60 -15.30 2.42 2.52
N ASN A 61 -16.06 2.66 3.61
CA ASN A 61 -17.53 2.67 3.57
C ASN A 61 -18.04 3.77 2.65
N PHE A 62 -17.52 5.00 2.77
CA PHE A 62 -17.89 6.11 1.88
C PHE A 62 -17.60 5.83 0.41
N LEU A 63 -16.46 5.21 0.12
CA LEU A 63 -16.11 4.86 -1.26
C LEU A 63 -16.96 3.71 -1.81
N SER A 64 -17.55 2.88 -0.94
CA SER A 64 -18.39 1.74 -1.32
C SER A 64 -19.86 2.15 -1.47
N GLU A 65 -20.42 2.84 -0.48
CA GLU A 65 -21.83 3.22 -0.42
C GLU A 65 -22.11 4.54 -1.14
N GLY A 66 -21.11 5.41 -1.20
CA GLY A 66 -21.20 6.75 -1.73
C GLY A 66 -21.53 7.80 -0.66
N PHE A 67 -21.20 9.05 -0.96
CA PHE A 67 -21.49 10.19 -0.11
C PHE A 67 -21.65 11.45 -0.96
N GLU A 68 -22.38 12.42 -0.41
CA GLU A 68 -22.63 13.68 -1.10
C GLU A 68 -21.34 14.49 -1.25
N ASN A 69 -21.06 14.92 -2.47
CA ASN A 69 -20.06 15.92 -2.75
C ASN A 69 -20.61 17.30 -2.32
N PRO A 70 -20.01 17.97 -1.33
CA PRO A 70 -20.54 19.24 -0.82
C PRO A 70 -20.49 20.39 -1.84
N GLU A 71 -19.71 20.27 -2.91
CA GLU A 71 -19.60 21.28 -3.96
C GLU A 71 -20.66 21.11 -5.06
N THR A 72 -21.04 19.87 -5.38
CA THR A 72 -21.96 19.57 -6.50
C THR A 72 -23.33 19.06 -6.05
N GLY A 73 -23.46 18.55 -4.82
CA GLY A 73 -24.65 17.87 -4.31
C GLY A 73 -24.86 16.46 -4.85
N GLU A 74 -23.95 15.95 -5.68
CA GLU A 74 -24.05 14.60 -6.26
C GLU A 74 -23.53 13.55 -5.29
N ILE A 75 -24.14 12.36 -5.30
CA ILE A 75 -23.61 11.20 -4.58
C ILE A 75 -22.47 10.58 -5.39
N GLU A 76 -21.26 10.60 -4.83
CA GLU A 76 -20.06 10.07 -5.47
C GLU A 76 -19.55 8.84 -4.72
N ASN A 77 -19.04 7.85 -5.46
CA ASN A 77 -18.37 6.67 -4.91
C ASN A 77 -17.19 6.24 -5.82
N ALA A 78 -16.46 5.19 -5.45
CA ALA A 78 -15.30 4.73 -6.23
C ALA A 78 -15.65 4.37 -7.70
N MET A 79 -16.90 4.00 -7.96
CA MET A 79 -17.41 3.59 -9.27
C MET A 79 -17.91 4.76 -10.13
N THR A 80 -18.00 5.98 -9.60
CA THR A 80 -18.50 7.14 -10.37
C THR A 80 -17.40 8.12 -10.77
N ALA A 81 -16.21 8.06 -10.17
CA ALA A 81 -15.12 8.99 -10.48
C ALA A 81 -14.75 8.96 -11.98
N PRO A 82 -14.68 10.09 -12.70
CA PRO A 82 -14.43 10.11 -14.16
C PRO A 82 -12.96 9.87 -14.54
N SER A 83 -12.04 10.10 -13.60
CA SER A 83 -10.60 9.96 -13.81
C SER A 83 -9.90 9.57 -12.52
N MET A 84 -8.69 9.02 -12.63
CA MET A 84 -7.90 8.63 -11.46
C MET A 84 -7.56 9.82 -10.54
N LEU A 85 -7.38 11.02 -11.10
CA LEU A 85 -7.16 12.24 -10.30
C LEU A 85 -8.42 12.60 -9.50
N GLN A 86 -9.59 12.55 -10.12
CA GLN A 86 -10.86 12.77 -9.43
C GLN A 86 -11.16 11.68 -8.40
N ALA A 87 -10.76 10.43 -8.67
CA ALA A 87 -10.81 9.35 -7.68
C ALA A 87 -9.91 9.68 -6.48
N ALA A 88 -8.68 10.18 -6.68
CA ALA A 88 -7.81 10.61 -5.58
C ALA A 88 -8.40 11.77 -4.77
N GLN A 89 -9.03 12.74 -5.43
CA GLN A 89 -9.74 13.85 -4.78
C GLN A 89 -10.95 13.36 -3.97
N LEU A 90 -11.71 12.41 -4.51
CA LEU A 90 -12.82 11.74 -3.82
C LEU A 90 -12.33 11.04 -2.55
N VAL A 91 -11.25 10.27 -2.63
CA VAL A 91 -10.62 9.64 -1.44
C VAL A 91 -10.21 10.72 -0.43
N GLY A 92 -9.63 11.83 -0.88
CA GLY A 92 -9.28 12.95 -0.01
C GLY A 92 -10.48 13.58 0.71
N ARG A 93 -11.62 13.72 0.03
CA ARG A 93 -12.89 14.15 0.65
C ARG A 93 -13.39 13.13 1.67
N ALA A 94 -13.36 11.84 1.33
CA ALA A 94 -13.75 10.75 2.22
C ALA A 94 -12.89 10.72 3.49
N VAL A 95 -11.57 10.95 3.38
CA VAL A 95 -10.67 11.08 4.54
C VAL A 95 -11.10 12.22 5.45
N ARG A 96 -11.34 13.41 4.90
CA ARG A 96 -11.79 14.56 5.69
C ARG A 96 -13.13 14.27 6.38
N ARG A 97 -14.08 13.67 5.66
CA ARG A 97 -15.40 13.33 6.20
C ARG A 97 -15.31 12.31 7.34
N ALA A 98 -14.63 11.18 7.11
CA ALA A 98 -14.47 10.13 8.12
C ALA A 98 -13.78 10.65 9.38
N ARG A 99 -12.76 11.49 9.23
CA ARG A 99 -12.10 12.14 10.38
C ARG A 99 -13.08 13.01 11.15
N MET A 100 -13.85 13.87 10.48
CA MET A 100 -14.81 14.75 11.14
C MET A 100 -15.87 13.97 11.93
N GLU A 101 -16.39 12.87 11.40
CA GLU A 101 -17.37 12.04 12.11
C GLU A 101 -16.78 11.43 13.38
N VAL A 102 -15.56 10.88 13.30
CA VAL A 102 -14.89 10.32 14.47
C VAL A 102 -14.57 11.42 15.49
N TYR A 103 -14.06 12.59 15.07
CA TYR A 103 -13.79 13.71 15.97
C TYR A 103 -15.03 14.22 16.69
N SER A 104 -16.17 14.34 15.99
CA SER A 104 -17.42 14.81 16.58
C SER A 104 -17.95 13.88 17.68
N SER A 105 -17.61 12.59 17.62
CA SER A 105 -17.94 11.60 18.65
C SER A 105 -16.93 11.54 19.81
N ALA A 106 -15.76 12.18 19.66
CA ALA A 106 -14.57 11.97 20.47
C ALA A 106 -14.16 13.17 21.33
N GLU A 107 -15.10 14.04 21.74
CA GLU A 107 -14.87 15.20 22.63
C GLU A 107 -14.14 14.85 23.96
N GLN A 108 -13.84 13.58 24.23
CA GLN A 108 -13.18 13.08 25.44
C GLN A 108 -11.80 12.41 25.23
N SER A 109 -11.25 12.33 24.01
CA SER A 109 -10.04 11.51 23.74
C SER A 109 -8.73 12.30 23.67
N ALA A 110 -8.29 12.86 24.80
CA ALA A 110 -6.92 13.37 24.90
C ALA A 110 -5.90 12.23 24.66
N GLY A 111 -5.10 12.34 23.60
CA GLY A 111 -4.00 11.41 23.30
C GLY A 111 -4.24 10.36 22.21
N VAL A 112 -5.41 10.32 21.56
CA VAL A 112 -5.67 9.41 20.42
C VAL A 112 -5.36 10.11 19.10
N SER A 113 -4.48 9.52 18.28
CA SER A 113 -4.23 9.98 16.90
C SER A 113 -5.27 9.39 15.94
N PHE A 114 -5.82 10.28 15.10
CA PHE A 114 -6.72 9.95 13.99
C PHE A 114 -6.04 10.14 12.63
N ASP A 115 -4.71 10.00 12.60
CA ASP A 115 -3.91 10.12 11.39
C ASP A 115 -4.10 8.89 10.50
N VAL A 116 -4.11 9.14 9.20
CA VAL A 116 -4.23 8.09 8.17
C VAL A 116 -3.36 8.44 6.97
N SER A 117 -2.94 7.40 6.26
CA SER A 117 -2.31 7.53 4.96
C SER A 117 -2.82 6.41 4.07
N LEU A 118 -3.13 6.72 2.82
CA LEU A 118 -3.71 5.76 1.89
C LEU A 118 -2.92 5.77 0.58
N LEU A 119 -2.87 4.61 -0.08
CA LEU A 119 -2.45 4.52 -1.47
C LEU A 119 -3.68 4.25 -2.31
N LEU A 120 -3.90 5.06 -3.35
CA LEU A 120 -4.90 4.79 -4.37
C LEU A 120 -4.17 4.53 -5.68
N GLY A 121 -4.26 3.31 -6.18
CA GLY A 121 -3.75 2.96 -7.49
C GLY A 121 -4.83 2.36 -8.37
N GLY A 122 -4.68 2.44 -9.69
CA GLY A 122 -5.64 1.82 -10.59
C GLY A 122 -5.59 2.38 -12.00
N GLN A 123 -6.59 1.99 -12.78
CA GLN A 123 -6.83 2.50 -14.12
C GLN A 123 -8.34 2.64 -14.37
N ILE A 124 -8.71 3.72 -15.05
CA ILE A 124 -10.06 3.95 -15.60
C ILE A 124 -9.91 4.04 -17.13
N ALA A 125 -10.87 3.49 -17.86
CA ALA A 125 -10.88 3.44 -19.32
C ALA A 125 -10.56 4.81 -19.94
N GLY A 126 -9.70 4.81 -20.96
CA GLY A 126 -9.20 6.03 -21.62
C GLY A 126 -8.05 6.74 -20.89
N GLY A 127 -7.69 6.32 -19.67
CA GLY A 127 -6.54 6.82 -18.92
C GLY A 127 -5.44 5.76 -18.75
N ALA A 128 -4.23 6.21 -18.39
CA ALA A 128 -3.13 5.32 -18.00
C ALA A 128 -3.29 4.84 -16.54
N PRO A 129 -2.63 3.73 -16.15
CA PRO A 129 -2.48 3.36 -14.75
C PRO A 129 -1.79 4.47 -13.96
N ARG A 130 -2.34 4.82 -12.79
CA ARG A 130 -1.82 5.89 -11.91
C ARG A 130 -1.81 5.41 -10.47
N LEU A 131 -0.92 5.98 -9.65
CA LEU A 131 -0.76 5.67 -8.23
C LEU A 131 -0.56 6.96 -7.44
N PHE A 132 -1.36 7.13 -6.39
CA PHE A 132 -1.37 8.31 -5.52
C PHE A 132 -1.14 7.91 -4.07
N MET A 133 -0.53 8.80 -3.31
CA MET A 133 -0.53 8.76 -1.85
C MET A 133 -1.37 9.91 -1.31
N ILE A 134 -2.40 9.56 -0.53
CA ILE A 134 -3.32 10.49 0.13
C ILE A 134 -2.88 10.64 1.58
N TYR A 135 -2.69 11.88 2.02
CA TYR A 135 -2.32 12.23 3.39
C TYR A 135 -3.56 12.47 4.27
N THR A 136 -3.35 12.50 5.59
CA THR A 136 -4.36 12.83 6.61
C THR A 136 -5.16 14.11 6.33
N ALA A 137 -4.56 15.10 5.65
CA ALA A 137 -5.24 16.36 5.28
C ALA A 137 -6.18 16.22 4.05
N GLY A 138 -6.17 15.07 3.39
CA GLY A 138 -6.96 14.78 2.19
C GLY A 138 -6.36 15.38 0.90
N ASN A 139 -5.14 15.94 0.95
CA ASN A 139 -4.35 16.22 -0.24
C ASN A 139 -3.56 14.96 -0.65
N CYS A 140 -3.03 14.96 -1.88
CA CYS A 140 -2.29 13.82 -2.40
C CYS A 140 -1.07 14.23 -3.24
N ILE A 141 -0.15 13.29 -3.40
CA ILE A 141 0.91 13.30 -4.42
C ILE A 141 0.74 12.10 -5.33
N GLU A 142 1.36 12.15 -6.50
CA GLU A 142 1.30 11.10 -7.51
C GLU A 142 2.69 10.51 -7.77
N CYS A 143 2.73 9.19 -8.01
CA CYS A 143 3.91 8.53 -8.55
C CYS A 143 4.27 9.07 -9.94
N THR A 144 5.57 9.09 -10.21
CA THR A 144 6.12 9.41 -11.53
C THR A 144 7.07 8.29 -11.96
N PRO A 145 7.55 8.27 -13.21
CA PRO A 145 8.60 7.33 -13.59
C PRO A 145 9.88 7.43 -12.73
N ASP A 146 10.22 8.63 -12.25
CA ASP A 146 11.39 8.86 -11.37
C ASP A 146 11.13 8.43 -9.92
N THR A 147 9.87 8.44 -9.48
CA THR A 147 9.44 7.99 -8.15
C THR A 147 8.29 7.01 -8.32
N ASN A 148 8.66 5.81 -8.75
CA ASN A 148 7.74 4.82 -9.29
C ASN A 148 7.19 3.85 -8.23
N TYR A 149 7.36 4.16 -6.95
CA TYR A 149 6.71 3.44 -5.86
C TYR A 149 6.40 4.38 -4.68
N LEU A 150 5.40 4.03 -3.90
CA LEU A 150 5.00 4.73 -2.68
C LEU A 150 4.74 3.72 -1.56
N GLN A 151 4.92 4.14 -0.32
CA GLN A 151 4.79 3.30 0.87
C GLN A 151 4.03 4.04 1.97
N ILE A 152 3.25 3.29 2.76
CA ILE A 152 2.51 3.80 3.92
C ILE A 152 2.72 2.89 5.14
N GLY A 153 2.62 3.45 6.35
CA GLY A 153 2.92 2.73 7.60
C GLY A 153 4.41 2.59 7.91
N GLU A 154 4.86 1.42 8.35
CA GLU A 154 6.24 1.09 8.77
C GLU A 154 7.20 0.85 7.58
N HIS A 155 7.33 1.85 6.72
CA HIS A 155 7.93 1.73 5.39
C HIS A 155 9.47 1.65 5.35
N LYS A 156 10.16 2.02 6.45
CA LYS A 156 11.63 2.21 6.45
C LYS A 156 12.42 0.91 6.23
N TYR A 157 11.93 -0.21 6.74
CA TYR A 157 12.65 -1.50 6.73
C TYR A 157 12.71 -2.11 5.33
N GLY A 158 11.60 -2.04 4.58
CA GLY A 158 11.49 -2.56 3.22
C GLY A 158 11.94 -1.60 2.12
N LYS A 159 12.24 -0.33 2.45
CA LYS A 159 12.66 0.69 1.47
C LYS A 159 13.97 0.35 0.72
N PRO A 160 15.05 -0.15 1.38
CA PRO A 160 16.34 -0.29 0.72
C PRO A 160 16.40 -1.32 -0.41
N ILE A 161 15.46 -2.27 -0.50
CA ILE A 161 15.38 -3.19 -1.65
C ILE A 161 14.62 -2.54 -2.82
N LEU A 162 13.58 -1.75 -2.53
CA LEU A 162 12.84 -0.97 -3.53
C LEU A 162 13.77 0.04 -4.20
N ASP A 163 14.51 0.83 -3.40
CA ASP A 163 15.51 1.81 -3.87
C ASP A 163 16.58 1.20 -4.82
N ARG A 164 16.88 -0.09 -4.66
CA ARG A 164 17.99 -0.76 -5.37
C ARG A 164 17.57 -1.55 -6.60
N ALA A 165 16.36 -2.10 -6.59
CA ALA A 165 15.96 -3.12 -7.56
C ALA A 165 14.80 -2.69 -8.45
N VAL A 166 13.93 -1.79 -8.00
CA VAL A 166 12.77 -1.34 -8.78
C VAL A 166 13.15 -0.11 -9.61
N ASN A 167 12.79 -0.14 -10.89
CA ASN A 167 12.75 1.03 -11.76
C ASN A 167 11.51 0.96 -12.66
N TYR A 168 11.21 2.04 -13.39
CA TYR A 168 9.98 2.12 -14.19
C TYR A 168 9.90 1.06 -15.30
N ASP A 169 11.03 0.56 -15.79
CA ASP A 169 11.11 -0.46 -16.84
C ASP A 169 11.23 -1.90 -16.30
N SER A 170 11.16 -2.09 -14.98
CA SER A 170 11.11 -3.42 -14.38
C SER A 170 9.90 -4.22 -14.88
N ASP A 171 10.10 -5.52 -15.11
CA ASP A 171 9.01 -6.45 -15.37
C ASP A 171 7.99 -6.44 -14.22
N LEU A 172 6.70 -6.55 -14.56
CA LEU A 172 5.61 -6.41 -13.62
C LEU A 172 5.60 -7.50 -12.52
N TYR A 173 5.97 -8.75 -12.87
CA TYR A 173 6.09 -9.83 -11.89
C TYR A 173 7.36 -9.72 -11.06
N ASP A 174 8.44 -9.17 -11.63
CA ASP A 174 9.64 -8.87 -10.84
C ASP A 174 9.39 -7.73 -9.84
N ALA A 175 8.61 -6.70 -10.20
CA ALA A 175 8.15 -5.68 -9.26
C ALA A 175 7.33 -6.29 -8.11
N LEU A 176 6.44 -7.24 -8.40
CA LEU A 176 5.72 -8.00 -7.36
C LEU A 176 6.67 -8.79 -6.45
N LYS A 177 7.64 -9.50 -7.02
CA LYS A 177 8.65 -10.24 -6.27
C LYS A 177 9.44 -9.32 -5.34
N ILE A 178 9.86 -8.14 -5.82
CA ILE A 178 10.57 -7.16 -5.01
C ILE A 178 9.66 -6.62 -3.89
N GLY A 179 8.38 -6.36 -4.17
CA GLY A 179 7.39 -5.98 -3.17
C GLY A 179 7.25 -7.03 -2.04
N LEU A 180 7.29 -8.33 -2.38
CA LEU A 180 7.27 -9.41 -1.41
C LEU A 180 8.57 -9.50 -0.58
N ILE A 181 9.74 -9.29 -1.19
CA ILE A 181 11.03 -9.21 -0.47
C ILE A 181 11.04 -8.01 0.50
N SER A 182 10.50 -6.88 0.06
CA SER A 182 10.31 -5.69 0.89
C SER A 182 9.43 -6.00 2.10
N MET A 183 8.33 -6.72 1.91
CA MET A 183 7.43 -7.17 2.97
C MET A 183 8.10 -8.14 3.95
N ASP A 184 8.87 -9.13 3.48
CA ASP A 184 9.62 -10.05 4.36
C ASP A 184 10.60 -9.29 5.26
N SER A 185 11.36 -8.36 4.67
CA SER A 185 12.33 -7.54 5.41
C SER A 185 11.65 -6.76 6.53
N THR A 186 10.48 -6.18 6.27
CA THR A 186 9.70 -5.46 7.26
C THR A 186 9.13 -6.38 8.35
N ILE A 187 8.53 -7.52 7.99
CA ILE A 187 7.97 -8.48 8.97
C ILE A 187 9.04 -9.00 9.92
N ARG A 188 10.26 -9.26 9.41
CA ARG A 188 11.38 -9.75 10.24
C ARG A 188 11.90 -8.70 11.23
N SER A 189 11.80 -7.42 10.90
CA SER A 189 12.38 -6.34 11.70
C SER A 189 11.37 -5.56 12.53
N ASN A 190 10.07 -5.71 12.29
CA ASN A 190 9.04 -4.98 13.00
C ASN A 190 7.78 -5.83 13.24
N LEU A 191 7.54 -6.20 14.50
CA LEU A 191 6.41 -7.04 14.93
C LEU A 191 5.03 -6.40 14.68
N SER A 192 4.99 -5.10 14.43
CA SER A 192 3.74 -4.39 14.14
C SER A 192 3.22 -4.61 12.72
N VAL A 193 4.00 -5.29 11.88
CA VAL A 193 3.66 -5.73 10.53
C VAL A 193 3.56 -7.25 10.52
N GLY A 194 2.57 -7.81 9.85
CA GLY A 194 2.37 -9.26 9.90
C GLY A 194 1.45 -9.85 8.85
N MET A 195 1.63 -11.17 8.70
CA MET A 195 0.80 -12.05 7.86
C MET A 195 -0.65 -12.13 8.36
N PRO A 196 -1.61 -12.48 7.49
CA PRO A 196 -1.46 -12.66 6.05
C PRO A 196 -1.14 -11.36 5.29
N ILE A 197 -0.77 -11.47 4.02
CA ILE A 197 -0.51 -10.35 3.11
C ILE A 197 -1.55 -10.42 1.99
N ASP A 198 -2.19 -9.30 1.66
CA ASP A 198 -3.04 -9.17 0.48
C ASP A 198 -2.21 -8.55 -0.66
N ILE A 199 -2.29 -9.14 -1.86
CA ILE A 199 -1.61 -8.61 -3.07
C ILE A 199 -2.59 -8.40 -4.21
N ALA A 200 -2.32 -7.39 -5.03
CA ALA A 200 -3.02 -7.15 -6.29
C ALA A 200 -2.05 -6.70 -7.39
N LEU A 201 -2.32 -7.13 -8.63
CA LEU A 201 -1.55 -6.78 -9.82
C LEU A 201 -2.53 -6.42 -10.95
N LEU A 202 -2.35 -5.22 -11.50
CA LEU A 202 -3.11 -4.68 -12.60
C LEU A 202 -2.18 -4.46 -13.79
N ARG A 203 -2.39 -5.19 -14.87
CA ARG A 203 -1.70 -4.92 -16.14
C ARG A 203 -2.29 -3.69 -16.81
N ARG A 204 -1.43 -2.86 -17.40
CA ARG A 204 -1.83 -1.71 -18.19
C ARG A 204 -2.86 -2.13 -19.26
N ASP A 205 -3.92 -1.35 -19.36
CA ASP A 205 -5.02 -1.46 -20.33
C ASP A 205 -5.88 -2.74 -20.19
N ALA A 206 -5.62 -3.59 -19.20
CA ALA A 206 -6.46 -4.76 -18.94
C ALA A 206 -7.81 -4.38 -18.32
N LEU A 207 -7.87 -3.28 -17.55
CA LEU A 207 -9.06 -2.80 -16.84
C LEU A 207 -9.75 -3.87 -15.97
N GLN A 208 -8.96 -4.84 -15.51
CA GLN A 208 -9.33 -5.90 -14.57
C GLN A 208 -8.03 -6.42 -13.93
N LEU A 209 -8.11 -6.92 -12.71
CA LEU A 209 -6.96 -7.47 -11.98
C LEU A 209 -6.52 -8.81 -12.57
N GLU A 210 -5.22 -8.93 -12.83
CA GLU A 210 -4.61 -10.20 -13.25
C GLU A 210 -4.28 -11.07 -12.03
N VAL A 211 -3.91 -10.44 -10.91
CA VAL A 211 -3.74 -11.11 -9.62
C VAL A 211 -4.51 -10.35 -8.55
N SER A 212 -5.26 -11.08 -7.73
CA SER A 212 -5.84 -10.61 -6.48
C SER A 212 -5.90 -11.81 -5.53
N THR A 213 -4.95 -11.91 -4.60
CA THR A 213 -4.84 -13.08 -3.72
C THR A 213 -4.32 -12.72 -2.34
N ARG A 214 -4.60 -13.61 -1.39
CA ARG A 214 -4.08 -13.55 -0.04
C ARG A 214 -2.98 -14.59 0.14
N ILE A 215 -1.83 -14.14 0.62
CA ILE A 215 -0.69 -14.98 0.98
C ILE A 215 -0.75 -15.22 2.49
N ASP A 216 -1.06 -16.46 2.87
CA ASP A 216 -1.04 -16.90 4.27
C ASP A 216 0.37 -17.33 4.70
N ALA A 217 0.57 -17.52 6.01
CA ALA A 217 1.85 -17.95 6.57
C ALA A 217 2.34 -19.31 6.01
N GLY A 218 1.42 -20.14 5.52
CA GLY A 218 1.70 -21.45 4.93
C GLY A 218 2.07 -21.42 3.45
N ASP A 219 1.96 -20.28 2.76
CA ASP A 219 2.15 -20.20 1.31
C ASP A 219 3.54 -20.71 0.87
N ALA A 220 3.53 -21.62 -0.11
CA ALA A 220 4.73 -22.34 -0.54
C ALA A 220 5.72 -21.41 -1.26
N TYR A 221 5.21 -20.56 -2.15
CA TYR A 221 6.04 -19.63 -2.92
C TYR A 221 6.69 -18.59 -2.01
N PHE A 222 5.90 -17.96 -1.13
CA PHE A 222 6.43 -16.94 -0.22
C PHE A 222 7.45 -17.53 0.76
N ARG A 223 7.26 -18.77 1.23
CA ARG A 223 8.27 -19.45 2.05
C ARG A 223 9.58 -19.66 1.29
N ASP A 224 9.51 -20.21 0.08
CA ASP A 224 10.69 -20.45 -0.75
C ASP A 224 11.41 -19.14 -1.11
N LEU A 225 10.66 -18.08 -1.46
CA LEU A 225 11.19 -16.75 -1.72
C LEU A 225 12.01 -16.22 -0.54
N ARG A 226 11.49 -16.36 0.69
CA ARG A 226 12.16 -15.90 1.92
C ARG A 226 13.44 -16.69 2.21
N GLU A 227 13.40 -18.00 2.03
CA GLU A 227 14.56 -18.88 2.24
C GLU A 227 15.65 -18.62 1.21
N SER A 228 15.26 -18.56 -0.07
CA SER A 228 16.14 -18.27 -1.20
C SER A 228 16.78 -16.89 -1.07
N TRP A 229 16.01 -15.87 -0.70
CA TRP A 229 16.54 -14.52 -0.45
C TRP A 229 17.54 -14.49 0.72
N SER A 230 17.24 -15.16 1.83
CA SER A 230 18.16 -15.25 2.98
C SER A 230 19.47 -15.95 2.60
N LYS A 231 19.40 -17.03 1.81
CA LYS A 231 20.57 -17.76 1.31
C LYS A 231 21.43 -16.87 0.40
N ALA A 232 20.80 -16.16 -0.54
CA ALA A 232 21.49 -15.25 -1.45
C ALA A 232 22.22 -14.12 -0.70
N LEU A 233 21.56 -13.49 0.27
CA LEU A 233 22.18 -12.44 1.10
C LEU A 233 23.39 -12.95 1.88
N ARG A 234 23.30 -14.16 2.46
CA ARG A 234 24.45 -14.78 3.16
C ARG A 234 25.60 -15.07 2.20
N ALA A 235 25.31 -15.59 1.02
CA ALA A 235 26.34 -15.86 0.01
C ALA A 235 27.04 -14.57 -0.44
N ALA A 236 26.27 -13.51 -0.71
CA ALA A 236 26.81 -12.19 -1.04
C ALA A 236 27.67 -11.62 0.09
N HIS A 237 27.21 -11.69 1.35
CA HIS A 237 27.98 -11.27 2.51
C HIS A 237 29.32 -12.01 2.64
N MET A 238 29.33 -13.34 2.50
CA MET A 238 30.55 -14.14 2.59
C MET A 238 31.53 -13.89 1.45
N ALA A 239 31.05 -13.40 0.30
CA ALA A 239 31.88 -13.03 -0.84
C ALA A 239 32.55 -11.65 -0.70
N ILE A 240 32.09 -10.81 0.24
CA ILE A 240 32.70 -9.49 0.48
C ILE A 240 34.06 -9.69 1.19
N PRO A 241 35.17 -9.13 0.67
CA PRO A 241 36.46 -9.22 1.33
C PRO A 241 36.46 -8.63 2.74
N ALA A 242 37.29 -9.18 3.62
CA ALA A 242 37.45 -8.66 4.97
C ALA A 242 37.90 -7.18 4.95
N PRO A 243 37.38 -6.30 5.83
CA PRO A 243 37.80 -4.91 5.89
C PRO A 243 39.31 -4.78 6.17
N PRO A 244 40.04 -3.89 5.48
CA PRO A 244 41.50 -3.77 5.55
C PRO A 244 41.99 -3.05 6.83
N TYR A 245 41.16 -2.97 7.87
CA TYR A 245 41.45 -2.24 9.11
C TYR A 245 42.16 -3.08 10.16
N ARG A 246 42.37 -4.38 9.90
CA ARG A 246 43.17 -5.23 10.78
C ARG A 246 44.61 -4.73 10.79
N GLY A 247 45.11 -4.32 11.96
CA GLY A 247 46.51 -3.94 12.17
C GLY A 247 46.88 -2.49 11.87
N ARG A 248 45.94 -1.54 11.75
CA ARG A 248 46.29 -0.11 11.80
C ARG A 248 46.75 0.23 13.23
N ALA A 249 48.04 0.54 13.40
CA ALA A 249 48.53 1.18 14.62
C ALA A 249 47.79 2.51 14.80
N THR A 250 47.23 2.72 15.99
CA THR A 250 46.57 3.98 16.41
C THR A 250 47.54 5.15 16.42
#